data_AF-A0A351V6B4-F1
#
_entry.id   AF-A0A351V6B4-F1
#
_cell.length_a   1.000
_cell.length_b   1.000
_cell.length_c   1.000
_cell.angle_alpha   90.00
_cell.angle_beta   90.00
_cell.angle_gamma   90.00
#
_symmetry.space_group_name_H-M   'P 1'
#
loop_
_entity.id
_entity.type
_entity.pdbx_description
1 polymer ?
#
loop_
_entity_poly.entity_id
_entity_poly.type
_entity_poly.pdbx_seq_one_letter_code
_entity_poly.pdbx_strand_id
1 'polypeptide(L)' 'QAVISVADIFRAKIIDVAPESLIIELTGTQSKIEAFISLLEGYEILELARTGITGLGRGIDKVTYLED' A
#
# COMPACT_ATOMS: atom_id res chain seq x y z
N GLN A 1 0.45 -17.42 8.12
CA GLN A 1 -0.87 -17.34 7.44
C GLN A 1 -1.66 -16.08 7.79
N ALA A 2 -1.66 -15.61 9.05
CA ALA A 2 -2.41 -14.40 9.45
C ALA A 2 -2.11 -13.15 8.59
N VAL A 3 -0.84 -12.88 8.28
CA VAL A 3 -0.43 -11.74 7.43
C VAL A 3 -1.05 -11.79 6.02
N ILE A 4 -1.18 -12.98 5.45
CA ILE A 4 -1.77 -13.17 4.10
C ILE A 4 -3.24 -12.78 4.12
N SER A 5 -3.98 -13.20 5.15
CA SER A 5 -5.38 -12.82 5.31
C SER A 5 -5.57 -11.31 5.52
N VAL A 6 -4.67 -10.66 6.27
CA VAL A 6 -4.69 -9.20 6.43
C VAL A 6 -4.42 -8.50 5.09
N ALA A 7 -3.44 -8.98 4.32
CA ALA A 7 -3.16 -8.50 2.97
C ALA A 7 -4.40 -8.60 2.06
N ASP A 8 -5.08 -9.74 2.06
CA ASP A 8 -6.29 -9.96 1.26
C ASP A 8 -7.43 -9.01 1.64
N ILE A 9 -7.69 -8.82 2.93
CA ILE A 9 -8.72 -7.89 3.44
C ILE A 9 -8.46 -6.46 2.96
N PHE A 10 -7.19 -6.04 2.97
CA PHE A 10 -6.80 -4.70 2.53
C PHE A 10 -6.64 -4.58 1.02
N ARG A 11 -6.87 -5.66 0.26
CA ARG A 11 -6.59 -5.72 -1.18
C ARG A 11 -5.14 -5.33 -1.49
N ALA A 12 -4.23 -5.72 -0.60
CA ALA A 12 -2.80 -5.65 -0.82
C ALA A 12 -2.36 -6.81 -1.71
N LYS A 13 -1.17 -6.70 -2.30
CA LYS A 13 -0.56 -7.77 -3.09
C LYS A 13 0.70 -8.24 -2.42
N ILE A 14 0.83 -9.54 -2.24
CA ILE A 14 2.12 -10.14 -1.89
C ILE A 14 2.92 -10.25 -3.20
N ILE A 15 4.00 -9.49 -3.29
CA ILE A 15 4.85 -9.43 -4.50
C ILE A 15 6.11 -10.30 -4.39
N ASP A 16 6.46 -10.73 -3.17
CA ASP A 16 7.55 -11.68 -2.93
C ASP A 16 7.30 -12.51 -1.67
N VAL A 17 7.79 -13.74 -1.66
CA VAL A 17 7.68 -14.70 -0.54
C VAL A 17 9.02 -15.41 -0.35
N ALA A 18 9.59 -15.27 0.84
CA ALA A 18 10.78 -15.99 1.29
C ALA A 18 10.46 -16.80 2.57
N PRO A 19 11.34 -17.72 3.01
CA PRO A 19 11.11 -18.53 4.21
C PRO A 19 10.86 -17.70 5.48
N GLU A 20 11.47 -16.51 5.58
CA GLU A 20 11.44 -15.66 6.78
C GLU A 20 10.84 -14.26 6.52
N SER A 21 10.41 -13.96 5.29
CA SER A 21 9.89 -12.63 4.95
C SER A 21 8.84 -12.64 3.84
N LEU A 22 8.07 -11.55 3.77
CA LEU A 22 7.11 -11.26 2.72
C LEU A 22 7.31 -9.82 2.27
N ILE A 23 7.16 -9.56 0.97
CA ILE A 23 7.06 -8.18 0.46
C ILE A 23 5.62 -7.93 0.03
N ILE A 24 5.02 -6.87 0.56
CA ILE A 24 3.61 -6.54 0.37
C ILE A 24 3.47 -5.14 -0.21
N GLU A 25 2.80 -5.03 -1.35
CA GLU A 25 2.40 -3.77 -1.98
C GLU A 25 0.96 -3.42 -1.58
N LEU A 26 0.75 -2.18 -1.13
CA LEU A 26 -0.58 -1.66 -0.80
C LEU A 26 -0.76 -0.23 -1.33
N THR A 27 -1.85 -0.02 -2.07
CA THR A 27 -2.31 1.32 -2.48
C THR A 27 -3.61 1.67 -1.74
N GLY A 28 -3.73 2.93 -1.31
CA GLY A 28 -4.91 3.43 -0.61
C GLY A 28 -4.77 4.83 -0.06
N THR A 29 -5.80 5.27 0.65
CA THR A 29 -5.74 6.49 1.47
C THR A 29 -4.72 6.33 2.59
N GLN A 30 -4.22 7.45 3.12
CA GLN A 30 -3.31 7.43 4.27
C GLN A 30 -3.88 6.60 5.44
N SER A 31 -5.15 6.82 5.79
CA SER A 31 -5.85 6.07 6.84
C SER A 31 -5.88 4.56 6.61
N LYS A 32 -6.04 4.11 5.36
CA LYS A 32 -6.02 2.69 5.01
C LYS A 32 -4.63 2.10 5.21
N ILE A 33 -3.58 2.82 4.78
CA ILE A 33 -2.20 2.33 4.92
C ILE A 33 -1.79 2.29 6.40
N GLU A 34 -2.15 3.31 7.19
CA GLU A 34 -1.87 3.32 8.63
C GLU A 34 -2.57 2.17 9.36
N ALA A 35 -3.86 1.95 9.08
CA ALA A 35 -4.60 0.83 9.65
C ALA A 35 -4.00 -0.54 9.27
N PHE A 36 -3.50 -0.69 8.05
CA PHE A 36 -2.81 -1.90 7.61
C PHE A 36 -1.54 -2.14 8.44
N ILE A 37 -0.70 -1.12 8.60
CA ILE A 37 0.54 -1.20 9.39
C ILE A 37 0.23 -1.55 10.85
N SER A 38 -0.80 -0.94 11.45
CA SER A 38 -1.21 -1.26 12.82
C SER A 38 -1.66 -2.71 12.99
N LEU A 39 -2.29 -3.32 11.98
CA LEU A 39 -2.68 -4.75 12.03
C LEU A 39 -1.51 -5.71 11.87
N LEU A 40 -0.32 -5.21 11.51
CA LEU A 40 0.92 -5.98 11.51
C LEU A 40 1.67 -5.85 12.86
N GLU A 41 1.05 -5.26 13.88
CA GLU A 41 1.59 -5.24 15.24
C GLU A 41 1.93 -6.66 15.71
N GLY A 42 3.18 -6.86 16.15
CA GLY A 42 3.74 -8.18 16.49
C GLY A 42 4.61 -8.82 15.40
N TYR A 43 4.66 -8.24 14.20
CA TYR A 43 5.67 -8.55 13.18
C TYR A 43 6.71 -7.43 13.11
N GLU A 44 7.94 -7.78 12.77
CA GLU A 44 8.99 -6.81 12.51
C GLU A 44 8.90 -6.32 11.06
N ILE A 45 8.79 -5.00 10.88
CA ILE A 45 8.88 -4.37 9.56
C ILE A 45 10.36 -4.14 9.27
N LEU A 46 10.95 -5.00 8.44
CA LEU A 46 12.36 -4.92 8.08
C LEU A 46 12.68 -3.67 7.25
N GLU A 47 11.80 -3.35 6.29
CA GLU A 47 11.95 -2.23 5.36
C GLU A 47 10.60 -1.62 5.00
N LEU A 48 10.57 -0.31 4.71
CA LEU A 48 9.35 0.41 4.32
C LEU A 48 9.65 1.48 3.27
N ALA A 49 9.07 1.33 2.07
CA ALA A 49 9.08 2.35 1.02
C ALA A 49 7.68 2.96 0.86
N ARG A 50 7.57 4.29 0.87
CA ARG A 50 6.30 5.03 0.69
C ARG A 50 6.49 6.19 -0.28
N THR A 51 5.53 6.38 -1.18
CA THR A 51 5.53 7.46 -2.17
C THR A 51 5.03 8.80 -1.63
N GLY A 52 4.50 8.83 -0.40
CA GLY A 52 3.77 9.99 0.13
C GLY A 52 2.36 10.12 -0.45
N ILE A 53 1.66 11.20 -0.09
CA ILE A 53 0.33 11.50 -0.63
C ILE A 53 0.51 12.04 -2.05
N THR A 54 -0.11 11.36 -3.01
CA THR A 54 -0.19 11.80 -4.41
C THR A 54 -1.64 11.81 -4.84
N GLY A 55 -2.04 12.79 -5.64
CA GLY A 55 -3.43 12.93 -6.06
C GLY A 55 -3.58 13.66 -7.39
N LEU A 56 -4.66 13.31 -8.09
CA LEU A 56 -5.13 14.00 -9.27
C LEU A 56 -6.58 14.43 -9.04
N GLY A 57 -7.00 15.51 -9.69
CA GLY A 57 -8.41 15.87 -9.74
C GLY A 57 -9.23 14.74 -10.36
N ARG A 58 -10.44 14.50 -9.84
CA ARG A 58 -11.37 13.55 -10.48
C ARG A 58 -12.03 14.22 -11.67
N GLY A 59 -12.26 13.45 -12.73
CA GLY A 59 -12.83 13.98 -13.98
C GLY A 59 -11.82 14.83 -14.75
N ILE A 60 -12.31 15.59 -15.73
CA ILE A 60 -11.47 16.36 -16.65
C ILE A 60 -11.36 17.85 -16.28
N ASP A 61 -12.15 18.31 -15.31
CA ASP A 61 -12.31 19.74 -15.00
C ASP A 61 -11.01 20.46 -14.62
N LYS A 62 -10.00 19.72 -14.13
CA LYS A 62 -8.72 20.26 -13.67
C LYS A 62 -7.50 19.62 -14.35
N VAL A 63 -7.71 18.96 -15.49
CA VAL A 63 -6.59 18.36 -16.25
C VAL A 63 -5.91 19.46 -17.05
N THR A 64 -4.60 19.62 -16.86
CA THR A 64 -3.75 20.44 -17.74
C THR A 64 -3.20 19.53 -18.82
N TYR A 65 -3.43 19.86 -20.09
CA TYR A 65 -2.84 19.15 -21.21
C TYR A 65 -1.36 19.51 -21.29
N LEU A 66 -0.50 18.50 -21.41
CA LEU A 66 0.90 18.71 -21.70
C LEU A 66 0.99 19.06 -23.19
N GLU A 67 1.61 20.18 -23.53
CA GLU A 67 1.99 20.46 -24.91
C GLU A 67 3.10 19.48 -25.32
N ASP A 68 3.08 19.01 -26.58
CA ASP A 68 4.12 18.15 -27.16
C ASP A 68 5.48 18.88 -27.24
#